data_AF-A0A661UVI6-F1
#
_entry.id   AF-A0A661UVI6-F1
#
_cell.length_a   1.000
_cell.length_b   1.000
_cell.length_c   1.000
_cell.angle_alpha   90.00
_cell.angle_beta   90.00
_cell.angle_gamma   90.00
#
_symmetry.space_group_name_H-M   'P 1'
#
loop_
_entity.id
_entity.type
_entity.pdbx_description
1 polymer ?
#
loop_
_entity_poly.entity_id
_entity_poly.type
_entity_poly.pdbx_seq_one_letter_code
_entity_poly.pdbx_strand_id
1 'polypeptide(L)'
;MVRVKSMKKIICALCLVVGFSFTVSANSLEDVQAERAYHRAKEAVLWSQGMMGVALSIDAIRKLGGDYNDIAYLSKPGNWKWQILTPNSVSLYVESVIKTSPFEPVVVEIPPDTARTDIFGTIMDSFQTPLVDVGSKGIDAGKGGKYLILPASYKGVVPGGFIPVYTERNISFFNFRAIPASFDASDMVDANQFIQRINVYPFNAPKRKGKHIDV
;
A
#
# COMPACT_ATOMS: atom_id res chain seq x y z
N MET A 1 14.98 -27.89 100.70
CA MET A 1 15.66 -28.49 99.54
C MET A 1 14.80 -28.16 98.32
N VAL A 2 15.05 -27.09 97.56
CA VAL A 2 15.91 -27.05 96.36
C VAL A 2 16.33 -25.60 96.04
N ARG A 3 17.57 -25.49 95.53
CA ARG A 3 18.36 -24.43 94.84
C ARG A 3 17.61 -23.23 94.20
N VAL A 4 18.02 -21.96 94.40
CA VAL A 4 19.17 -21.14 93.88
C VAL A 4 18.86 -20.35 92.58
N LYS A 5 18.97 -19.01 92.71
CA LYS A 5 19.42 -17.92 91.80
C LYS A 5 19.16 -18.01 90.28
N SER A 6 18.63 -16.94 89.69
CA SER A 6 19.45 -15.88 89.05
C SER A 6 18.62 -14.95 88.14
N MET A 7 18.90 -13.65 88.25
CA MET A 7 18.55 -12.58 87.30
C MET A 7 19.13 -12.79 85.89
N LYS A 8 18.57 -12.00 84.95
CA LYS A 8 19.03 -11.58 83.61
C LYS A 8 18.48 -12.41 82.43
N LYS A 9 17.58 -11.80 81.65
CA LYS A 9 17.92 -11.21 80.33
C LYS A 9 16.69 -10.53 79.71
N ILE A 10 16.78 -9.21 79.61
CA ILE A 10 16.06 -8.36 78.66
C ILE A 10 16.37 -8.90 77.25
N ILE A 11 15.36 -9.29 76.47
CA ILE A 11 15.52 -9.51 75.03
C ILE A 11 14.40 -8.75 74.32
N CYS A 12 14.84 -7.77 73.54
CA CYS A 12 14.08 -6.99 72.59
C CYS A 12 13.20 -7.86 71.69
N ALA A 13 11.94 -7.48 71.55
CA ALA A 13 11.16 -7.76 70.35
C ALA A 13 10.36 -6.50 70.01
N LEU A 14 11.08 -5.44 69.65
CA LEU A 14 10.50 -4.33 68.91
C LEU A 14 10.29 -4.85 67.47
N CYS A 15 9.16 -5.50 67.22
CA CYS A 15 8.70 -5.80 65.87
C CYS A 15 8.40 -4.47 65.19
N LEU A 16 9.42 -3.92 64.53
CA LEU A 16 9.30 -2.83 63.58
C LEU A 16 8.52 -3.40 62.38
N VAL A 17 7.20 -3.33 62.46
CA VAL A 17 6.33 -3.48 61.29
C VAL A 17 6.62 -2.29 60.41
N VAL A 18 7.65 -2.42 59.56
CA VAL A 18 7.78 -1.58 58.38
C VAL A 18 6.64 -2.01 57.48
N GLY A 19 5.47 -1.39 57.69
CA GLY A 19 4.39 -1.45 56.73
C GLY A 19 4.92 -0.86 55.45
N PHE A 20 5.32 -1.72 54.50
CA PHE A 20 5.44 -1.32 53.11
C PHE A 20 4.03 -0.93 52.66
N SER A 21 3.70 0.34 52.82
CA SER A 21 2.58 0.95 52.13
C SER A 21 2.93 0.92 50.65
N PHE A 22 2.63 -0.18 49.98
CA PHE A 22 2.48 -0.15 48.53
C PHE A 22 1.27 0.75 48.25
N THR A 23 1.53 2.03 48.02
CA THR A 23 0.59 2.87 47.29
C THR A 23 0.53 2.27 45.89
N VAL A 24 -0.40 1.33 45.67
CA VAL A 24 -0.88 1.05 44.33
C VAL A 24 -1.49 2.38 43.88
N SER A 25 -0.73 3.12 43.08
CA SER A 25 -1.28 4.27 42.36
C SER A 25 -2.36 3.69 41.46
N ALA A 26 -3.61 3.79 41.89
CA ALA A 26 -4.73 3.45 41.03
C ALA A 26 -4.71 4.48 39.91
N ASN A 27 -4.25 4.07 38.72
CA ASN A 27 -4.35 4.91 37.53
C ASN A 27 -5.79 5.41 37.43
N SER A 28 -5.95 6.73 37.25
CA SER A 28 -7.27 7.29 37.05
C SER A 28 -7.90 6.69 35.80
N LEU A 29 -9.23 6.75 35.70
CA LEU A 29 -9.91 6.32 34.48
C LEU A 29 -9.34 7.06 33.24
N GLU A 30 -8.95 8.32 33.41
CA GLU A 30 -8.32 9.14 32.38
C GLU A 30 -6.95 8.59 31.97
N ASP A 31 -6.10 8.19 32.94
CA ASP A 31 -4.80 7.59 32.65
C ASP A 31 -4.93 6.30 31.84
N VAL A 32 -5.88 5.43 32.22
CA VAL A 32 -6.15 4.18 31.50
C VAL A 32 -6.69 4.44 30.09
N GLN A 33 -7.53 5.46 29.92
CA GLN A 33 -8.04 5.87 28.61
C GLN A 33 -6.92 6.43 27.72
N ALA A 34 -6.05 7.26 28.29
CA ALA A 34 -4.89 7.83 27.59
C ALA A 34 -3.91 6.73 27.14
N GLU A 35 -3.58 5.80 28.03
CA GLU A 35 -2.73 4.65 27.71
C GLU A 35 -3.36 3.79 26.60
N ARG A 36 -4.66 3.48 26.71
CA ARG A 36 -5.38 2.74 25.66
C ARG A 36 -5.35 3.46 24.31
N ALA A 37 -5.58 4.77 24.30
CA ALA A 37 -5.52 5.57 23.08
C ALA A 37 -4.11 5.54 22.47
N TYR A 38 -3.08 5.65 23.31
CA TYR A 38 -1.69 5.57 22.89
C TYR A 38 -1.31 4.22 22.28
N HIS A 39 -1.76 3.10 22.85
CA HIS A 39 -1.54 1.77 22.27
C HIS A 39 -2.28 1.59 20.94
N ARG A 40 -3.54 1.99 20.87
CA ARG A 40 -4.33 1.93 19.63
C ARG A 40 -3.71 2.78 18.52
N ALA A 41 -3.13 3.93 18.85
CA ALA A 41 -2.44 4.78 17.88
C ALA A 41 -1.24 4.06 17.26
N LYS A 42 -0.43 3.34 18.05
CA LYS A 42 0.69 2.54 17.53
C LYS A 42 0.22 1.40 16.63
N GLU A 43 -0.80 0.68 17.06
CA GLU A 43 -1.39 -0.42 16.28
C GLU A 43 -1.95 0.10 14.95
N ALA A 44 -2.62 1.26 14.95
CA ALA A 44 -3.16 1.87 13.74
C ALA A 44 -2.06 2.24 12.74
N VAL A 45 -0.90 2.73 13.19
CA VAL A 45 0.25 3.03 12.33
C VAL A 45 0.81 1.77 11.67
N LEU A 46 0.97 0.68 12.44
CA LEU A 46 1.46 -0.59 11.89
C LEU A 46 0.45 -1.21 10.92
N TRP A 47 -0.83 -1.18 11.28
CA TRP A 47 -1.92 -1.69 10.45
C TRP A 47 -2.02 -0.94 9.12
N SER A 48 -1.82 0.38 9.11
CA SER A 48 -1.95 1.20 7.90
C SER A 48 -0.71 1.18 6.98
N GLN A 49 0.37 0.47 7.35
CA GLN A 49 1.65 0.54 6.64
C GLN A 49 1.53 0.34 5.11
N GLY A 50 0.77 -0.65 4.65
CA GLY A 50 0.56 -0.88 3.21
C GLY A 50 -0.15 0.29 2.51
N MET A 51 -1.13 0.88 3.19
CA MET A 51 -1.92 2.00 2.68
C MET A 51 -1.15 3.32 2.66
N MET A 52 -0.21 3.51 3.60
CA MET A 52 0.65 4.70 3.62
C MET A 52 1.43 4.85 2.31
N GLY A 53 1.90 3.76 1.71
CA GLY A 53 2.56 3.80 0.40
C GLY A 53 1.64 4.35 -0.69
N VAL A 54 0.42 3.80 -0.80
CA VAL A 54 -0.58 4.24 -1.79
C VAL A 54 -1.03 5.68 -1.55
N ALA A 55 -1.14 6.11 -0.28
CA ALA A 55 -1.46 7.48 0.09
C ALA A 55 -0.36 8.47 -0.34
N LEU A 56 0.90 8.12 -0.12
CA LEU A 56 2.04 8.92 -0.58
C LEU A 56 2.11 9.00 -2.12
N SER A 57 1.78 7.90 -2.82
CA SER A 57 1.68 7.86 -4.27
C SER A 57 0.67 8.85 -4.82
N ILE A 58 -0.57 8.86 -4.30
CA ILE A 58 -1.59 9.82 -4.79
C ILE A 58 -1.22 11.26 -4.44
N ASP A 59 -0.63 11.51 -3.27
CA ASP A 59 -0.14 12.84 -2.89
C ASP A 59 0.99 13.32 -3.83
N ALA A 60 1.89 12.42 -4.24
CA ALA A 60 2.93 12.74 -5.21
C ALA A 60 2.34 13.04 -6.60
N ILE A 61 1.42 12.19 -7.10
CA ILE A 61 0.73 12.41 -8.39
C ILE A 61 0.01 13.77 -8.40
N ARG A 62 -0.63 14.14 -7.28
CA ARG A 62 -1.31 15.44 -7.14
C ARG A 62 -0.36 16.62 -7.15
N LYS A 63 0.81 16.51 -6.52
CA LYS A 63 1.86 17.54 -6.58
C LYS A 63 2.38 17.75 -8.01
N LEU A 64 2.28 16.73 -8.86
CA LEU A 64 2.65 16.78 -10.28
C LEU A 64 1.49 17.26 -11.19
N GLY A 65 0.31 17.58 -10.62
CA GLY A 65 -0.86 18.08 -11.37
C GLY A 65 -1.81 17.00 -11.89
N GLY A 66 -1.66 15.76 -11.45
CA GLY A 66 -2.61 14.67 -11.68
C GLY A 66 -3.62 14.49 -10.55
N ASP A 67 -4.47 13.49 -10.67
CA ASP A 67 -5.34 12.99 -9.60
C ASP A 67 -5.55 11.47 -9.76
N TYR A 68 -6.49 10.90 -9.03
CA TYR A 68 -6.87 9.49 -9.20
C TYR A 68 -7.14 9.14 -10.66
N ASN A 69 -6.76 7.92 -11.04
CA ASN A 69 -6.87 7.37 -12.38
C ASN A 69 -5.95 8.04 -13.43
N ASP A 70 -5.14 9.03 -13.06
CA ASP A 70 -4.01 9.48 -13.90
C ASP A 70 -2.81 8.55 -13.72
N ILE A 71 -1.88 8.61 -14.67
CA ILE A 71 -0.69 7.76 -14.74
C ILE A 71 0.56 8.63 -14.55
N ALA A 72 1.34 8.36 -13.52
CA ALA A 72 2.70 8.86 -13.39
C ALA A 72 3.68 7.80 -13.89
N TYR A 73 4.66 8.19 -14.69
CA TYR A 73 5.64 7.24 -15.23
C TYR A 73 7.02 7.86 -15.31
N LEU A 74 8.03 6.99 -15.49
CA LEU A 74 9.39 7.39 -15.74
C LEU A 74 9.79 7.07 -17.18
N SER A 75 10.10 8.07 -17.99
CA SER A 75 10.60 7.85 -19.36
C SER A 75 12.02 7.30 -19.44
N LYS A 76 12.74 7.32 -18.32
CA LYS A 76 14.12 6.84 -18.16
C LYS A 76 14.23 5.94 -16.93
N PRO A 77 15.26 5.09 -16.82
CA PRO A 77 15.43 4.27 -15.63
C PRO A 77 15.49 5.13 -14.37
N GLY A 78 14.96 4.59 -13.28
CA GLY A 78 14.92 5.28 -12.00
C GLY A 78 16.29 5.82 -11.61
N ASN A 79 16.33 7.10 -11.22
CA ASN A 79 17.49 7.74 -10.64
C ASN A 79 17.17 8.18 -9.21
N TRP A 80 18.13 8.79 -8.52
CA TRP A 80 17.99 9.23 -7.12
C TRP A 80 16.84 10.23 -6.86
N LYS A 81 16.27 10.84 -7.90
CA LYS A 81 15.11 11.75 -7.78
C LYS A 81 13.78 11.00 -7.67
N TRP A 82 13.70 9.77 -8.16
CA TRP A 82 12.49 8.96 -8.06
C TRP A 82 12.43 8.29 -6.68
N GLN A 83 11.71 8.91 -5.77
CA GLN A 83 11.66 8.53 -4.35
C GLN A 83 10.61 7.47 -4.03
N ILE A 84 10.39 6.49 -4.93
CA ILE A 84 9.63 5.30 -4.58
C ILE A 84 10.48 4.38 -3.71
N LEU A 85 9.83 3.52 -2.93
CA LEU A 85 10.52 2.57 -2.07
C LEU A 85 11.18 1.47 -2.93
N THR A 86 12.49 1.31 -2.78
CA THR A 86 13.30 0.23 -3.40
C THR A 86 13.14 0.13 -4.94
N PRO A 87 13.42 1.22 -5.71
CA PRO A 87 13.25 1.20 -7.15
C PRO A 87 14.27 0.28 -7.82
N ASN A 88 13.86 -0.29 -8.94
CA ASN A 88 14.72 -1.03 -9.85
C ASN A 88 15.35 -0.07 -10.88
N SER A 89 16.63 -0.29 -11.22
CA SER A 89 17.40 0.51 -12.19
C SER A 89 17.38 -0.03 -13.62
N VAL A 90 16.67 -1.15 -13.88
CA VAL A 90 16.60 -1.81 -15.19
C VAL A 90 15.18 -1.86 -15.79
N SER A 91 14.27 -1.01 -15.32
CA SER A 91 12.91 -0.91 -15.86
C SER A 91 12.37 0.51 -15.81
N LEU A 92 11.40 0.81 -16.68
CA LEU A 92 10.61 2.03 -16.64
C LEU A 92 9.37 1.81 -15.78
N TYR A 93 9.19 2.63 -14.76
CA TYR A 93 8.04 2.52 -13.87
C TYR A 93 6.81 3.23 -14.42
N VAL A 94 5.64 2.61 -14.26
CA VAL A 94 4.33 3.15 -14.60
C VAL A 94 3.41 2.95 -13.41
N GLU A 95 2.87 4.03 -12.88
CA GLU A 95 2.15 4.03 -11.62
C GLU A 95 0.80 4.74 -11.75
N SER A 96 -0.22 4.18 -11.09
CA SER A 96 -1.51 4.85 -10.95
C SER A 96 -2.18 4.44 -9.64
N VAL A 97 -2.86 5.41 -9.02
CA VAL A 97 -3.79 5.16 -7.93
C VAL A 97 -5.21 5.23 -8.49
N ILE A 98 -5.91 4.12 -8.44
CA ILE A 98 -7.20 3.92 -9.08
C ILE A 98 -8.29 4.14 -8.04
N LYS A 99 -9.25 5.01 -8.35
CA LYS A 99 -10.45 5.20 -7.53
C LYS A 99 -11.66 4.67 -8.29
N THR A 100 -12.20 3.56 -7.80
CA THR A 100 -13.39 2.89 -8.34
C THR A 100 -14.60 3.07 -7.44
N SER A 101 -15.79 2.99 -8.00
CA SER A 101 -17.05 2.96 -7.25
C SER A 101 -18.10 2.12 -7.96
N PRO A 102 -19.20 1.71 -7.29
CA PRO A 102 -20.23 0.90 -7.93
C PRO A 102 -20.88 1.57 -9.16
N PHE A 103 -20.88 2.90 -9.19
CA PHE A 103 -21.45 3.70 -10.27
C PHE A 103 -20.40 4.15 -11.29
N GLU A 104 -19.12 4.02 -10.97
CA GLU A 104 -18.01 4.39 -11.83
C GLU A 104 -16.88 3.36 -11.69
N PRO A 105 -17.06 2.15 -12.24
CA PRO A 105 -15.97 1.20 -12.40
C PRO A 105 -14.84 1.80 -13.24
N VAL A 106 -13.62 1.32 -13.04
CA VAL A 106 -12.44 1.83 -13.77
C VAL A 106 -11.85 0.70 -14.61
N VAL A 107 -11.45 1.02 -15.84
CA VAL A 107 -10.74 0.14 -16.74
C VAL A 107 -9.25 0.51 -16.69
N VAL A 108 -8.41 -0.49 -16.50
CA VAL A 108 -6.96 -0.42 -16.80
C VAL A 108 -6.75 -1.19 -18.09
N GLU A 109 -6.43 -0.48 -19.16
CA GLU A 109 -6.19 -1.04 -20.48
C GLU A 109 -4.69 -1.10 -20.72
N ILE A 110 -4.19 -2.33 -20.88
CA ILE A 110 -2.78 -2.63 -21.13
C ILE A 110 -2.65 -3.11 -22.57
N PRO A 111 -1.78 -2.49 -23.40
CA PRO A 111 -1.54 -2.96 -24.76
C PRO A 111 -0.82 -4.32 -24.74
N PRO A 112 -0.87 -5.10 -25.84
CA PRO A 112 -0.04 -6.29 -25.99
C PRO A 112 1.45 -5.94 -25.88
N ASP A 113 2.24 -6.86 -25.31
CA ASP A 113 3.69 -6.79 -25.31
C ASP A 113 4.22 -6.67 -26.74
N THR A 114 5.35 -5.99 -26.88
CA THR A 114 6.05 -5.92 -28.17
C THR A 114 7.21 -6.91 -28.17
N ALA A 115 7.86 -7.09 -29.32
CA ALA A 115 9.11 -7.83 -29.39
C ALA A 115 10.26 -7.17 -28.57
N ARG A 116 10.07 -5.93 -28.13
CA ARG A 116 11.10 -5.10 -27.48
C ARG A 116 10.72 -4.60 -26.09
N THR A 117 9.46 -4.76 -25.67
CA THR A 117 8.96 -4.26 -24.40
C THR A 117 7.99 -5.28 -23.79
N ASP A 118 8.33 -5.74 -22.59
CA ASP A 118 7.49 -6.57 -21.73
C ASP A 118 6.91 -5.71 -20.60
N ILE A 119 5.66 -5.96 -20.20
CA ILE A 119 5.08 -5.36 -19.00
C ILE A 119 5.04 -6.37 -17.87
N PHE A 120 5.41 -5.95 -16.67
CA PHE A 120 5.33 -6.80 -15.49
C PHE A 120 4.75 -6.03 -14.31
N GLY A 121 3.81 -6.67 -13.61
CA GLY A 121 3.41 -6.24 -12.28
C GLY A 121 2.07 -6.80 -11.87
N THR A 122 1.51 -6.19 -10.84
CA THR A 122 0.30 -6.66 -10.18
C THR A 122 -0.60 -5.45 -9.91
N ILE A 123 -1.89 -5.58 -10.23
CA ILE A 123 -2.92 -4.66 -9.74
C ILE A 123 -3.25 -5.11 -8.31
N MET A 124 -3.19 -4.18 -7.37
CA MET A 124 -3.36 -4.43 -5.94
C MET A 124 -4.48 -3.56 -5.36
N ASP A 125 -4.98 -3.93 -4.19
CA ASP A 125 -5.87 -3.06 -3.40
C ASP A 125 -5.09 -1.97 -2.66
N SER A 126 -5.79 -1.12 -1.90
CA SER A 126 -5.17 -0.04 -1.12
C SER A 126 -4.20 -0.51 -0.02
N PHE A 127 -4.25 -1.77 0.40
CA PHE A 127 -3.30 -2.36 1.35
C PHE A 127 -2.12 -3.04 0.65
N GLN A 128 -2.04 -2.92 -0.67
CA GLN A 128 -1.09 -3.64 -1.53
C GLN A 128 -1.31 -5.16 -1.52
N THR A 129 -2.55 -5.60 -1.27
CA THR A 129 -2.93 -7.01 -1.44
C THR A 129 -3.06 -7.31 -2.94
N PRO A 130 -2.38 -8.33 -3.48
CA PRO A 130 -2.49 -8.73 -4.89
C PRO A 130 -3.93 -9.04 -5.30
N LEU A 131 -4.38 -8.45 -6.42
CA LEU A 131 -5.66 -8.78 -7.05
C LEU A 131 -5.46 -9.58 -8.33
N VAL A 132 -4.56 -9.12 -9.21
CA VAL A 132 -4.27 -9.81 -10.47
C VAL A 132 -2.89 -9.41 -11.02
N ASP A 133 -2.16 -10.39 -11.56
CA ASP A 133 -0.91 -10.16 -12.26
C ASP A 133 -1.14 -9.85 -13.75
N VAL A 134 -0.28 -9.01 -14.32
CA VAL A 134 -0.38 -8.52 -15.71
C VAL A 134 0.87 -8.83 -16.53
N GLY A 135 0.73 -8.80 -17.86
CA GLY A 135 1.79 -8.99 -18.84
C GLY A 135 2.10 -10.45 -19.16
N SER A 136 3.30 -10.71 -19.68
CA SER A 136 3.73 -12.04 -20.17
C SER A 136 3.57 -13.18 -19.16
N LYS A 137 3.61 -12.88 -17.85
CA LYS A 137 3.37 -13.83 -16.75
C LYS A 137 2.04 -13.65 -16.02
N GLY A 138 1.26 -12.65 -16.41
CA GLY A 138 -0.06 -12.37 -15.86
C GLY A 138 -1.18 -13.12 -16.57
N ILE A 139 -2.41 -12.78 -16.22
CA ILE A 139 -3.61 -13.40 -16.81
C ILE A 139 -3.76 -13.10 -18.31
N ASP A 140 -3.20 -11.99 -18.80
CA ASP A 140 -3.21 -11.64 -20.22
C ASP A 140 -2.17 -12.38 -21.06
N ALA A 141 -1.20 -13.06 -20.44
CA ALA A 141 -0.12 -13.79 -21.10
C ALA A 141 0.61 -12.98 -22.19
N GLY A 142 0.78 -11.68 -21.96
CA GLY A 142 1.44 -10.71 -22.83
C GLY A 142 0.60 -10.24 -24.02
N LYS A 143 -0.65 -10.70 -24.13
CA LYS A 143 -1.57 -10.28 -25.20
C LYS A 143 -2.25 -8.94 -24.90
N GLY A 144 -2.00 -8.36 -23.73
CA GLY A 144 -2.70 -7.18 -23.27
C GLY A 144 -4.15 -7.47 -22.88
N GLY A 145 -4.81 -6.50 -22.27
CA GLY A 145 -6.15 -6.71 -21.75
C GLY A 145 -6.80 -5.46 -21.20
N LYS A 146 -8.13 -5.53 -21.04
CA LYS A 146 -8.94 -4.51 -20.39
C LYS A 146 -9.37 -5.03 -19.03
N TYR A 147 -8.65 -4.62 -17.99
CA TYR A 147 -8.92 -5.00 -16.61
C TYR A 147 -9.99 -4.09 -16.04
N LEU A 148 -11.17 -4.63 -15.74
CA LEU A 148 -12.29 -3.89 -15.18
C LEU A 148 -12.26 -4.01 -13.66
N ILE A 149 -11.88 -2.91 -12.99
CA ILE A 149 -11.76 -2.81 -11.54
C ILE A 149 -13.13 -2.55 -10.92
N LEU A 150 -13.62 -3.52 -10.16
CA LEU A 150 -14.98 -3.57 -9.61
C LEU A 150 -14.92 -3.59 -8.08
N PRO A 151 -15.62 -2.68 -7.38
CA PRO A 151 -15.83 -2.86 -5.96
C PRO A 151 -16.73 -4.08 -5.70
N ALA A 152 -16.58 -4.73 -4.54
CA ALA A 152 -17.39 -5.89 -4.14
C ALA A 152 -18.91 -5.64 -4.15
N SER A 153 -19.32 -4.38 -4.02
CA SER A 153 -20.72 -3.95 -4.10
C SER A 153 -21.26 -3.74 -5.52
N TYR A 154 -20.44 -3.90 -6.57
CA TYR A 154 -20.88 -3.78 -7.96
C TYR A 154 -21.90 -4.87 -8.33
N LYS A 155 -23.02 -4.46 -8.96
CA LYS A 155 -24.13 -5.35 -9.37
C LYS A 155 -24.39 -5.38 -10.88
N GLY A 156 -23.58 -4.65 -11.65
CA GLY A 156 -23.71 -4.63 -13.10
C GLY A 156 -23.17 -5.90 -13.76
N VAL A 157 -23.48 -6.08 -15.03
CA VAL A 157 -22.95 -7.17 -15.86
C VAL A 157 -21.58 -6.77 -16.39
N VAL A 158 -20.60 -7.67 -16.28
CA VAL A 158 -19.29 -7.49 -16.90
C VAL A 158 -19.41 -7.82 -18.40
N PRO A 159 -19.18 -6.86 -19.31
CA PRO A 159 -19.26 -7.15 -20.74
C PRO A 159 -18.14 -8.08 -21.20
N GLY A 160 -18.37 -8.77 -22.32
CA GLY A 160 -17.31 -9.54 -22.99
C GLY A 160 -16.12 -8.65 -23.40
N GLY A 161 -14.91 -9.22 -23.34
CA GLY A 161 -13.66 -8.52 -23.65
C GLY A 161 -13.03 -7.77 -22.48
N PHE A 162 -13.61 -7.86 -21.27
CA PHE A 162 -13.02 -7.36 -20.04
C PHE A 162 -12.59 -8.50 -19.12
N ILE A 163 -11.49 -8.29 -18.41
CA ILE A 163 -11.01 -9.15 -17.33
C ILE A 163 -11.53 -8.54 -16.02
N PRO A 164 -12.49 -9.16 -15.32
CA PRO A 164 -13.02 -8.61 -14.07
C PRO A 164 -11.98 -8.72 -12.94
N VAL A 165 -11.78 -7.63 -12.21
CA VAL A 165 -10.90 -7.55 -11.04
C VAL A 165 -11.71 -7.01 -9.87
N TYR A 166 -12.08 -7.88 -8.93
CA TYR A 166 -12.87 -7.50 -7.77
C TYR A 166 -11.98 -7.05 -6.61
N THR A 167 -12.40 -5.99 -5.92
CA THR A 167 -11.73 -5.45 -4.74
C THR A 167 -12.74 -5.11 -3.65
N GLU A 168 -12.40 -5.40 -2.39
CA GLU A 168 -13.18 -4.97 -1.21
C GLU A 168 -12.97 -3.48 -0.89
N ARG A 169 -12.12 -2.79 -1.66
CA ARG A 169 -11.71 -1.40 -1.46
C ARG A 169 -12.07 -0.55 -2.67
N ASN A 170 -12.37 0.72 -2.43
CA ASN A 170 -12.63 1.68 -3.51
C ASN A 170 -11.33 2.27 -4.10
N ILE A 171 -10.19 2.01 -3.46
CA ILE A 171 -8.87 2.41 -3.92
C ILE A 171 -8.08 1.15 -4.28
N SER A 172 -7.56 1.14 -5.49
CA SER A 172 -6.61 0.16 -6.02
C SER A 172 -5.36 0.88 -6.51
N PHE A 173 -4.31 0.12 -6.75
CA PHE A 173 -3.01 0.67 -7.06
C PHE A 173 -2.24 -0.28 -7.97
N PHE A 174 -1.44 0.26 -8.87
CA PHE A 174 -0.39 -0.50 -9.52
C PHE A 174 0.88 0.34 -9.64
N ASN A 175 2.01 -0.36 -9.64
CA ASN A 175 3.32 0.17 -10.00
C ASN A 175 3.97 -0.88 -10.92
N PHE A 176 3.64 -0.78 -12.21
CA PHE A 176 4.13 -1.70 -13.23
C PHE A 176 5.54 -1.34 -13.67
N ARG A 177 6.21 -2.33 -14.26
CA ARG A 177 7.51 -2.20 -14.88
C ARG A 177 7.36 -2.47 -16.37
N ALA A 178 7.55 -1.45 -17.20
CA ALA A 178 7.81 -1.62 -18.62
C ALA A 178 9.31 -1.91 -18.79
N ILE A 179 9.62 -3.10 -19.29
CA ILE A 179 10.98 -3.64 -19.36
C ILE A 179 11.41 -3.62 -20.82
N PRO A 180 12.29 -2.69 -21.22
CA PRO A 180 12.83 -2.68 -22.57
C PRO A 180 13.83 -3.84 -22.77
N ALA A 181 13.96 -4.33 -24.00
CA ALA A 181 14.93 -5.38 -24.35
C ALA A 181 16.38 -4.95 -24.11
N SER A 182 16.67 -3.66 -24.25
CA SER A 182 17.95 -3.03 -23.95
C SER A 182 17.75 -1.55 -23.56
N PHE A 183 18.81 -0.87 -23.14
CA PHE A 183 18.81 0.59 -22.92
C PHE A 183 19.23 1.39 -24.15
N ASP A 184 19.29 0.76 -25.32
CA ASP A 184 19.55 1.44 -26.58
C ASP A 184 18.40 2.38 -26.92
N ALA A 185 18.71 3.47 -27.63
CA ALA A 185 17.76 4.55 -27.90
C ALA A 185 16.46 4.06 -28.57
N SER A 186 16.53 3.09 -29.48
CA SER A 186 15.35 2.55 -30.16
C SER A 186 14.41 1.79 -29.23
N ASP A 187 14.96 1.01 -28.31
CA ASP A 187 14.18 0.18 -27.39
C ASP A 187 13.57 1.04 -26.27
N MET A 188 14.30 2.08 -25.85
CA MET A 188 13.78 3.11 -24.96
C MET A 188 12.62 3.89 -25.57
N VAL A 189 12.68 4.19 -26.88
CA VAL A 189 11.56 4.84 -27.59
C VAL A 189 10.36 3.89 -27.68
N ASP A 190 10.58 2.62 -28.01
CA ASP A 190 9.49 1.61 -28.04
C ASP A 190 8.82 1.48 -26.66
N ALA A 191 9.61 1.36 -25.60
CA ALA A 191 9.08 1.26 -24.24
C ALA A 191 8.30 2.50 -23.81
N ASN A 192 8.79 3.70 -24.14
CA ASN A 192 8.04 4.93 -23.88
C ASN A 192 6.73 4.98 -24.67
N GLN A 193 6.73 4.58 -25.95
CA GLN A 193 5.51 4.50 -26.76
C GLN A 193 4.54 3.44 -26.22
N PHE A 194 5.06 2.31 -25.72
CA PHE A 194 4.26 1.29 -25.05
C PHE A 194 3.55 1.88 -23.83
N ILE A 195 4.28 2.60 -22.96
CA ILE A 195 3.72 3.25 -21.76
C ILE A 195 2.58 4.19 -22.14
N GLN A 196 2.74 5.03 -23.18
CA GLN A 196 1.70 5.97 -23.64
C GLN A 196 0.42 5.29 -24.15
N ARG A 197 0.45 3.98 -24.43
CA ARG A 197 -0.73 3.21 -24.83
C ARG A 197 -1.45 2.57 -23.64
N ILE A 198 -0.87 2.56 -22.45
CA ILE A 198 -1.56 2.16 -21.22
C ILE A 198 -2.62 3.23 -20.95
N ASN A 199 -3.85 2.82 -20.60
CA ASN A 199 -4.90 3.78 -20.27
C ASN A 199 -5.59 3.38 -18.99
N VAL A 200 -5.93 4.38 -18.17
CA VAL A 200 -6.84 4.22 -17.04
C VAL A 200 -8.04 5.15 -17.28
N TYR A 201 -9.25 4.63 -17.24
CA TYR A 201 -10.46 5.42 -17.51
C TYR A 201 -11.71 4.83 -16.87
N PRO A 202 -12.74 5.65 -16.58
CA PRO A 202 -14.03 5.13 -16.15
C PRO A 202 -14.66 4.28 -17.24
N PHE A 203 -15.13 3.10 -16.87
CA PHE A 203 -15.80 2.15 -17.77
C PHE A 203 -16.94 2.79 -18.57
N ASN A 204 -17.70 3.66 -17.92
CA ASN A 204 -18.84 4.41 -18.44
C ASN A 204 -18.47 5.74 -19.13
N ALA A 205 -17.19 6.12 -19.15
CA ALA A 205 -16.70 7.27 -19.90
C ALA A 205 -15.32 6.98 -20.56
N PRO A 206 -15.24 6.10 -21.57
CA PRO A 206 -13.97 5.68 -22.18
C PRO A 206 -13.12 6.79 -22.81
N LYS A 207 -13.73 7.95 -23.08
CA LYS A 207 -13.04 9.14 -23.60
C LYS A 207 -12.30 9.92 -22.49
N ARG A 208 -12.66 9.73 -21.22
CA ARG A 208 -12.03 10.39 -20.06
C ARG A 208 -10.82 9.59 -19.58
N LYS A 209 -9.82 9.47 -20.46
CA LYS A 209 -8.56 8.81 -20.17
C LYS A 209 -7.73 9.63 -19.17
N GLY A 210 -7.10 8.93 -18.24
CA GLY A 210 -6.11 9.48 -17.35
C GLY A 210 -4.97 10.11 -18.13
N LYS A 211 -4.44 11.21 -17.59
CA LYS A 211 -3.28 11.90 -18.12
C LYS A 211 -2.03 11.07 -17.86
N HIS A 212 -1.06 11.16 -18.76
CA HIS A 212 0.28 10.66 -18.53
C HIS A 212 1.16 11.81 -18.05
N ILE A 213 1.86 11.59 -16.95
CA ILE A 213 2.74 12.56 -16.31
C ILE A 213 4.11 11.93 -16.22
N ASP A 214 5.05 12.42 -17.02
CA ASP A 214 6.47 12.03 -16.92
C ASP A 214 7.10 12.76 -15.74
N VAL A 215 7.97 12.07 -14.98
CA VAL A 215 8.56 12.59 -13.73
C VAL A 215 10.08 12.66 -13.78
#